data_AF-A0A5A5RMV4-F1
#
_entry.id   AF-A0A5A5RMV4-F1
#
_cell.length_a   1.000
_cell.length_b   1.000
_cell.length_c   1.000
_cell.angle_alpha   90.00
_cell.angle_beta   90.00
_cell.angle_gamma   90.00
#
_symmetry.space_group_name_H-M   'P 1'
#
loop_
_entity.id
_entity.type
_entity.pdbx_description
1 polymer ?
#
loop_
_entity_poly.entity_id
_entity_poly.type
_entity_poly.pdbx_seq_one_letter_code
_entity_poly.pdbx_strand_id
1 'polypeptide(L)'
;MRQWDWNLVFIHGTGVREPAYSKTFSIIIRKLKERNENLRFHKCYWGGLLGTTLNAGGLSIPVSDQKKASETDLTDEDYVLGLWQLLYQAPLIELQILTISSEDKGAVFGEKLGEDLDNRVRALNPSSNLQEMLDQAGIGEFFSQSQSIIVNESDYQKAIESATEPLGE
;
A
#
# COMPACT_ATOMS: atom_id res chain seq x y z
N MET A 1 50.13 -15.92 18.32
CA MET A 1 48.77 -15.46 17.97
C MET A 1 48.26 -16.34 16.84
N ARG A 2 47.08 -16.97 16.98
CA ARG A 2 46.51 -17.79 15.89
C ARG A 2 46.11 -16.86 14.75
N GLN A 3 46.67 -17.07 13.57
CA GLN A 3 46.23 -16.43 12.34
C GLN A 3 44.98 -17.18 11.88
N TRP A 4 43.83 -16.52 11.95
CA TRP A 4 42.57 -17.09 11.48
C TRP A 4 42.37 -16.63 10.04
N ASP A 5 42.25 -17.59 9.12
CA ASP A 5 41.85 -17.33 7.73
C ASP A 5 40.33 -17.13 7.69
N TRP A 6 39.88 -15.88 7.69
CA TRP A 6 38.46 -15.55 7.64
C TRP A 6 37.97 -15.55 6.19
N ASN A 7 36.94 -16.35 5.93
CA ASN A 7 36.26 -16.39 4.65
C ASN A 7 34.95 -15.61 4.75
N LEU A 8 34.73 -14.71 3.80
CA LEU A 8 33.51 -13.92 3.69
C LEU A 8 32.80 -14.27 2.38
N VAL A 9 31.55 -14.68 2.51
CA VAL A 9 30.65 -14.93 1.39
C VAL A 9 29.61 -13.82 1.38
N PHE A 10 29.53 -13.08 0.29
CA PHE A 10 28.48 -12.08 0.09
C PHE A 10 27.32 -12.73 -0.65
N ILE A 11 26.19 -12.91 0.04
CA ILE A 11 24.97 -13.48 -0.51
C ILE A 11 23.98 -12.35 -0.82
N HIS A 12 23.33 -12.43 -1.97
CA HIS A 12 22.27 -11.52 -2.38
C HIS A 12 21.04 -12.34 -2.80
N GLY A 13 19.86 -11.70 -2.86
CA GLY A 13 18.65 -12.35 -3.37
C GLY A 13 18.71 -12.61 -4.88
N THR A 14 17.97 -13.59 -5.38
CA THR A 14 17.97 -13.99 -6.81
C THR A 14 17.51 -12.89 -7.78
N GLY A 15 16.90 -11.80 -7.28
CA GLY A 15 16.46 -10.66 -8.08
C GLY A 15 17.55 -9.66 -8.48
N VAL A 16 18.76 -9.72 -7.91
CA VAL A 16 19.85 -8.79 -8.27
C VAL A 16 20.51 -9.23 -9.57
N ARG A 17 20.59 -8.32 -10.53
CA ARG A 17 21.18 -8.56 -11.86
C ARG A 17 22.56 -7.90 -11.98
N GLU A 18 23.34 -8.36 -12.94
CA GLU A 18 24.47 -7.56 -13.46
C GLU A 18 23.93 -6.32 -14.20
N PRO A 19 24.64 -5.16 -14.16
CA PRO A 19 25.94 -4.92 -13.54
C PRO A 19 25.87 -4.52 -12.03
N ALA A 20 24.67 -4.43 -11.46
CA ALA A 20 24.46 -3.91 -10.10
C ALA A 20 25.11 -4.80 -9.03
N TYR A 21 25.08 -6.12 -9.21
CA TYR A 21 25.79 -7.07 -8.36
C TYR A 21 27.30 -6.78 -8.34
N SER A 22 27.97 -6.73 -9.50
CA SER A 22 29.42 -6.50 -9.58
C SER A 22 29.84 -5.15 -8.98
N LYS A 23 29.02 -4.10 -9.18
CA LYS A 23 29.24 -2.78 -8.57
C LYS A 23 29.21 -2.85 -7.04
N THR A 24 28.16 -3.45 -6.48
CA THR A 24 27.96 -3.57 -5.04
C THR A 24 29.06 -4.40 -4.40
N PHE A 25 29.37 -5.56 -4.99
CA PHE A 25 30.42 -6.46 -4.50
C PHE A 25 31.79 -5.76 -4.45
N SER A 26 32.12 -4.97 -5.47
CA SER A 26 33.39 -4.21 -5.53
C SER A 26 33.49 -3.16 -4.43
N ILE A 27 32.40 -2.47 -4.11
CA ILE A 27 32.34 -1.50 -3.01
C ILE A 27 32.58 -2.19 -1.66
N ILE A 28 31.90 -3.32 -1.43
CA ILE A 28 32.00 -4.08 -0.17
C ILE A 28 33.43 -4.58 0.04
N ILE A 29 34.04 -5.21 -0.98
CA ILE A 29 35.42 -5.69 -0.88
C ILE A 29 36.37 -4.55 -0.55
N ARG A 30 36.27 -3.43 -1.26
CA ARG A 30 37.15 -2.28 -1.04
C ARG A 30 37.09 -1.83 0.42
N LYS A 31 35.88 -1.67 0.97
CA LYS A 31 35.68 -1.20 2.34
C LYS A 31 36.08 -2.19 3.42
N LEU A 32 35.96 -3.49 3.17
CA LEU A 32 36.36 -4.49 4.15
C LEU A 32 37.87 -4.75 4.12
N LYS A 33 38.51 -4.66 2.95
CA LYS A 33 39.98 -4.71 2.84
C LYS A 33 40.68 -3.51 3.46
N GLU A 34 40.04 -2.33 3.50
CA GLU A 34 40.53 -1.18 4.28
C GLU A 34 40.67 -1.53 5.79
N ARG A 35 39.92 -2.52 6.31
CA ARG A 35 39.96 -2.92 7.73
C ARG A 35 40.77 -4.18 7.98
N ASN A 36 40.77 -5.12 7.05
CA ASN A 36 41.55 -6.36 7.15
C ASN A 36 41.91 -6.86 5.75
N GLU A 37 43.18 -6.71 5.37
CA GLU A 37 43.72 -7.11 4.06
C GLU A 37 43.72 -8.64 3.85
N ASN A 38 43.72 -9.42 4.94
CA ASN A 38 43.80 -10.88 4.91
C ASN A 38 42.42 -11.56 4.73
N LEU A 39 41.34 -10.80 4.58
CA LEU A 39 40.01 -11.34 4.30
C LEU A 39 39.95 -11.98 2.91
N ARG A 40 39.52 -13.25 2.86
CA ARG A 40 39.24 -13.96 1.60
C ARG A 40 37.77 -13.81 1.24
N PHE A 41 37.48 -13.32 0.04
CA PHE A 41 36.12 -13.05 -0.42
C PHE A 41 35.69 -14.03 -1.51
N HIS A 42 34.46 -14.54 -1.37
CA HIS A 42 33.84 -15.42 -2.36
C HIS A 42 32.62 -14.75 -2.97
N LYS A 43 32.57 -14.74 -4.30
CA LYS A 43 31.42 -14.25 -5.07
C LYS A 43 30.31 -15.30 -5.02
N CYS A 44 29.08 -14.85 -4.76
CA CYS A 44 27.90 -15.70 -4.78
C CYS A 44 26.82 -15.05 -5.66
N TYR A 45 26.97 -15.15 -6.99
CA TYR A 45 26.03 -14.55 -7.93
C TYR A 45 24.85 -15.49 -8.23
N TRP A 46 23.87 -15.51 -7.35
CA TRP A 46 22.67 -16.34 -7.55
C TRP A 46 21.74 -15.82 -8.64
N GLY A 47 21.77 -14.53 -8.94
CA GLY A 47 20.89 -13.92 -9.95
C GLY A 47 21.14 -14.42 -11.36
N GLY A 48 22.34 -14.94 -11.66
CA GLY A 48 22.64 -15.56 -12.95
C GLY A 48 22.22 -17.03 -13.05
N LEU A 49 22.39 -17.79 -11.96
CA LEU A 49 22.15 -19.24 -11.97
C LEU A 49 20.72 -19.61 -11.56
N LEU A 50 20.18 -18.91 -10.57
CA LEU A 50 18.90 -19.17 -9.90
C LEU A 50 17.92 -18.00 -10.05
N GLY A 51 18.33 -16.93 -10.74
CA GLY A 51 17.47 -15.78 -11.01
C GLY A 51 16.46 -16.05 -12.11
N THR A 52 15.48 -15.14 -12.22
CA THR A 52 14.44 -15.21 -13.24
C THR A 52 14.77 -14.29 -14.42
N THR A 53 14.76 -14.87 -15.62
CA THR A 53 14.90 -14.10 -16.86
C THR A 53 13.54 -13.54 -17.27
N LEU A 54 13.49 -12.25 -17.59
CA LEU A 54 12.33 -11.64 -18.21
C LEU A 54 12.41 -11.92 -19.71
N ASN A 55 11.88 -13.07 -20.15
CA ASN A 55 12.00 -13.54 -21.53
C ASN A 55 11.45 -12.52 -22.54
N ALA A 56 10.45 -11.75 -22.14
CA ALA A 56 9.84 -10.68 -22.91
C ALA A 56 10.32 -9.29 -22.46
N GLY A 57 11.51 -9.16 -21.88
CA GLY A 57 12.05 -7.87 -21.45
C GLY A 57 11.24 -7.14 -20.36
N GLY A 58 10.32 -7.84 -19.69
CA GLY A 58 9.44 -7.25 -18.69
C GLY A 58 8.21 -6.57 -19.28
N LEU A 59 7.77 -6.92 -20.49
CA LEU A 59 6.54 -6.38 -21.11
C LEU A 59 5.28 -6.54 -20.25
N SER A 60 5.23 -7.54 -19.38
CA SER A 60 4.14 -7.76 -18.42
C SER A 60 4.37 -7.12 -17.06
N ILE A 61 5.49 -6.40 -16.87
CA ILE A 61 5.77 -5.62 -15.66
C ILE A 61 5.18 -4.23 -15.92
N PRO A 62 4.21 -3.77 -15.11
CA PRO A 62 3.70 -2.40 -15.21
C PRO A 62 4.86 -1.42 -15.12
N VAL A 63 5.12 -0.70 -16.20
CA VAL A 63 6.17 0.33 -16.23
C VAL A 63 5.63 1.55 -15.52
N SER A 64 6.17 1.86 -14.34
CA SER A 64 5.79 3.04 -13.56
C SER A 64 6.27 4.37 -14.18
N ASP A 65 6.97 4.36 -15.32
CA ASP A 65 7.56 5.57 -15.89
C ASP A 65 6.81 6.12 -17.13
N GLN A 66 6.09 7.20 -16.87
CA GLN A 66 6.11 8.43 -17.67
C GLN A 66 5.64 8.37 -19.12
N LYS A 67 4.48 7.75 -19.35
CA LYS A 67 3.52 8.40 -20.24
C LYS A 67 2.33 8.75 -19.37
N LYS A 68 2.11 10.06 -19.17
CA LYS A 68 0.74 10.53 -18.94
C LYS A 68 -0.07 9.90 -20.07
N ALA A 69 -0.93 8.95 -19.75
CA ALA A 69 -1.93 8.51 -20.71
C ALA A 69 -2.57 9.80 -21.23
N SER A 70 -2.63 9.95 -22.55
CA SER A 70 -3.58 10.92 -23.12
C SER A 70 -4.93 10.57 -22.48
N GLU A 71 -5.72 11.53 -22.04
CA GLU A 71 -7.03 11.28 -21.38
C GLU A 71 -7.94 10.35 -22.22
N THR A 72 -7.63 10.17 -23.50
CA THR A 72 -8.27 9.28 -24.46
C THR A 72 -7.88 7.80 -24.40
N ASP A 73 -6.83 7.41 -23.67
CA ASP A 73 -6.30 6.02 -23.65
C ASP A 73 -6.51 5.30 -22.30
N LEU A 74 -7.22 5.90 -21.35
CA LEU A 74 -7.52 5.24 -20.07
C LEU A 74 -8.55 4.13 -20.28
N THR A 75 -8.15 2.90 -19.98
CA THR A 75 -9.08 1.78 -19.92
C THR A 75 -9.90 1.83 -18.62
N ASP A 76 -11.02 1.10 -18.56
CA ASP A 76 -11.80 0.95 -17.33
C ASP A 76 -10.93 0.36 -16.19
N GLU A 77 -9.97 -0.52 -16.53
CA GLU A 77 -9.02 -1.09 -15.58
C GLU A 77 -8.07 -0.02 -15.01
N ASP A 78 -7.58 0.91 -15.84
CA ASP A 78 -6.72 2.01 -15.40
C ASP A 78 -7.47 2.97 -14.47
N TYR A 79 -8.75 3.22 -14.75
CA TYR A 79 -9.61 4.03 -13.88
C TYR A 79 -9.78 3.39 -12.51
N VAL A 80 -10.09 2.09 -12.46
CA VAL A 80 -10.23 1.34 -11.19
C VAL A 80 -8.91 1.34 -10.42
N LEU A 81 -7.78 1.11 -11.09
CA LEU A 81 -6.44 1.19 -10.47
C LEU A 81 -6.17 2.58 -9.88
N GLY A 82 -6.54 3.65 -10.58
CA GLY A 82 -6.43 5.03 -10.10
C GLY A 82 -7.23 5.27 -8.82
N LEU A 83 -8.45 4.74 -8.72
CA LEU A 83 -9.27 4.84 -7.51
C LEU A 83 -8.60 4.12 -6.32
N TRP A 84 -8.08 2.92 -6.53
CA TRP A 84 -7.33 2.20 -5.49
C TRP A 84 -6.09 2.98 -5.04
N GLN A 85 -5.33 3.54 -5.98
CA GLN A 85 -4.17 4.35 -5.67
C GLN A 85 -4.54 5.57 -4.81
N LEU A 86 -5.68 6.19 -5.09
CA LEU A 86 -6.19 7.32 -4.31
C LEU A 86 -6.50 6.90 -2.86
N LEU A 87 -7.15 5.74 -2.65
CA LEU A 87 -7.45 5.21 -1.32
C LEU A 87 -6.18 4.89 -0.51
N TYR A 88 -5.09 4.45 -1.15
CA TYR A 88 -3.80 4.26 -0.48
C TYR A 88 -3.16 5.57 -0.01
N GLN A 89 -3.45 6.69 -0.68
CA GLN A 89 -2.91 8.01 -0.31
C GLN A 89 -3.81 8.74 0.69
N ALA A 90 -5.13 8.63 0.50
CA ALA A 90 -6.15 9.30 1.30
C ALA A 90 -7.31 8.32 1.57
N PRO A 91 -7.23 7.53 2.66
CA PRO A 91 -8.23 6.50 2.96
C PRO A 91 -9.66 7.01 3.16
N LEU A 92 -9.83 8.30 3.48
CA LEU A 92 -11.13 8.94 3.74
C LEU A 92 -11.63 9.81 2.58
N ILE A 93 -10.99 9.71 1.40
CA ILE A 93 -11.27 10.60 0.26
C ILE A 93 -12.73 10.55 -0.19
N GLU A 94 -13.37 9.38 -0.15
CA GLU A 94 -14.78 9.24 -0.52
C GLU A 94 -15.69 10.03 0.43
N LEU A 95 -15.40 10.01 1.73
CA LEU A 95 -16.12 10.83 2.70
C LEU A 95 -15.92 12.32 2.43
N GLN A 96 -14.69 12.74 2.09
CA GLN A 96 -14.39 14.13 1.73
C GLN A 96 -15.16 14.58 0.48
N ILE A 97 -15.31 13.72 -0.53
CA ILE A 97 -16.09 14.02 -1.74
C ILE A 97 -17.56 14.30 -1.39
N LEU A 98 -18.14 13.53 -0.45
CA LEU A 98 -19.51 13.77 0.01
C LEU A 98 -19.68 15.16 0.63
N THR A 99 -18.66 15.68 1.31
CA THR A 99 -18.69 17.03 1.89
C THR A 99 -18.65 18.16 0.84
N ILE A 100 -18.17 17.87 -0.37
CA ILE A 100 -18.07 18.85 -1.46
C ILE A 100 -19.37 18.87 -2.27
N SER A 101 -20.02 17.71 -2.43
CA SER A 101 -21.22 17.56 -3.26
C SER A 101 -22.50 18.08 -2.61
N SER A 102 -22.46 18.51 -1.34
CA SER A 102 -23.55 19.23 -0.70
C SER A 102 -23.57 20.68 -1.20
N GLU A 103 -23.90 20.86 -2.48
CA GLU A 103 -24.40 22.17 -2.94
C GLU A 103 -25.59 22.55 -2.06
N ASP A 104 -25.65 23.84 -1.73
CA ASP A 104 -26.47 24.56 -0.76
C ASP A 104 -27.99 24.31 -0.89
N LYS A 105 -28.43 23.05 -0.75
CA LYS A 105 -29.82 22.64 -0.63
C LYS A 105 -30.22 22.97 0.80
N GLY A 106 -30.62 24.23 0.98
CA GLY A 106 -30.87 24.90 2.26
C GLY A 106 -31.17 23.95 3.41
N ALA A 107 -30.32 24.02 4.44
CA ALA A 107 -30.45 23.27 5.67
C ALA A 107 -31.91 23.29 6.15
N VAL A 108 -32.58 22.13 6.10
CA VAL A 108 -33.87 21.96 6.77
C VAL A 108 -33.54 22.01 8.25
N PHE A 109 -33.82 23.16 8.85
CA PHE A 109 -33.49 23.46 10.24
C PHE A 109 -34.15 22.43 11.17
N GLY A 110 -33.36 21.51 11.74
CA GLY A 110 -33.78 20.68 12.88
C GLY A 110 -33.60 19.16 12.75
N GLU A 111 -33.51 18.57 11.56
CA GLU A 111 -33.31 17.12 11.41
C GLU A 111 -31.90 16.80 10.92
N LYS A 112 -31.13 16.10 11.76
CA LYS A 112 -29.86 15.50 11.37
C LYS A 112 -30.14 14.22 10.58
N LEU A 113 -30.37 14.34 9.27
CA LEU A 113 -30.76 13.20 8.42
C LEU A 113 -29.73 12.04 8.45
N GLY A 114 -28.45 12.35 8.69
CA GLY A 114 -27.40 11.35 8.86
C GLY A 114 -27.33 10.68 10.24
N GLU A 115 -28.14 11.08 11.23
CA GLU A 115 -28.06 10.58 12.61
C GLU A 115 -28.39 9.08 12.73
N ASP A 116 -29.37 8.57 11.97
CA ASP A 116 -29.66 7.12 11.96
C ASP A 116 -28.49 6.30 11.40
N LEU A 117 -27.87 6.79 10.32
CA LEU A 117 -26.67 6.17 9.76
C LEU A 117 -25.51 6.22 10.78
N ASP A 118 -25.27 7.35 11.43
CA ASP A 118 -24.22 7.47 12.44
C ASP A 118 -24.43 6.48 13.60
N ASN A 119 -25.67 6.39 14.10
CA ASN A 119 -26.03 5.45 15.15
C ASN A 119 -25.79 3.99 14.71
N ARG A 120 -26.18 3.62 13.48
CA ARG A 120 -25.95 2.28 12.93
C ARG A 120 -24.46 1.97 12.75
N VAL A 121 -23.67 2.91 12.24
CA VAL A 121 -22.23 2.74 12.06
C VAL A 121 -21.55 2.59 13.41
N ARG A 122 -21.92 3.36 14.43
CA ARG A 122 -21.35 3.24 15.80
C ARG A 122 -21.75 1.94 16.48
N ALA A 123 -22.96 1.45 16.23
CA ALA A 123 -23.46 0.19 16.78
C ALA A 123 -23.10 -1.04 15.94
N LEU A 124 -22.40 -0.86 14.81
CA LEU A 124 -22.06 -1.94 13.90
C LEU A 124 -21.15 -2.95 14.61
N ASN A 125 -21.71 -4.14 14.83
CA ASN A 125 -20.96 -5.32 15.22
C ASN A 125 -20.93 -6.26 14.01
N PRO A 126 -19.75 -6.77 13.60
CA PRO A 126 -19.66 -7.74 12.53
C PRO A 126 -20.59 -8.93 12.78
N SER A 127 -21.33 -9.34 11.75
CA SER A 127 -22.01 -10.64 11.77
C SER A 127 -20.96 -11.75 11.85
N SER A 128 -21.36 -12.97 12.24
CA SER A 128 -20.43 -14.10 12.30
C SER A 128 -19.74 -14.35 10.95
N ASN A 129 -20.48 -14.22 9.85
CA ASN A 129 -19.94 -14.36 8.50
C ASN A 129 -18.90 -13.26 8.18
N LEU A 130 -19.21 -12.00 8.50
CA LEU A 130 -18.27 -10.90 8.29
C LEU A 130 -17.02 -11.07 9.18
N GLN A 131 -17.18 -11.51 10.42
CA GLN A 131 -16.06 -11.77 11.32
C GLN A 131 -15.12 -12.84 10.76
N GLU A 132 -15.66 -13.95 10.23
CA GLU A 132 -14.85 -14.98 9.58
C GLU A 132 -14.05 -14.43 8.39
N MET A 133 -14.66 -13.55 7.57
CA MET A 133 -13.96 -12.91 6.46
C MET A 133 -12.84 -11.98 6.94
N LEU A 134 -13.10 -11.19 8.00
CA LEU A 134 -12.11 -10.29 8.59
C LEU A 134 -10.93 -11.08 9.20
N ASP A 135 -11.21 -12.20 9.86
CA ASP A 135 -10.21 -13.08 10.45
C ASP A 135 -9.35 -13.76 9.37
N GLN A 136 -9.98 -14.24 8.29
CA GLN A 136 -9.26 -14.81 7.14
C GLN A 136 -8.35 -13.79 6.45
N ALA A 137 -8.76 -12.51 6.43
CA ALA A 137 -7.95 -11.42 5.93
C ALA A 137 -6.89 -10.93 6.94
N GLY A 138 -6.86 -11.46 8.17
CA GLY A 138 -5.91 -11.08 9.22
C GLY A 138 -6.15 -9.69 9.81
N ILE A 139 -7.37 -9.16 9.66
CA ILE A 139 -7.73 -7.80 10.12
C ILE A 139 -8.85 -7.77 11.17
N GLY A 140 -9.39 -8.94 11.55
CA GLY A 140 -10.50 -9.06 12.49
C GLY A 140 -10.25 -8.40 13.85
N GLU A 141 -9.04 -8.56 14.40
CA GLU A 141 -8.67 -7.95 15.69
C GLU A 141 -8.64 -6.41 15.65
N PHE A 142 -8.41 -5.82 14.46
CA PHE A 142 -8.32 -4.36 14.29
C PHE A 142 -9.66 -3.73 13.94
N PHE A 143 -10.71 -4.50 13.66
CA PHE A 143 -11.96 -3.96 13.11
C PHE A 143 -12.62 -2.95 14.06
N SER A 144 -12.88 -3.34 15.31
CA SER A 144 -13.53 -2.46 16.29
C SER A 144 -12.72 -1.20 16.59
N GLN A 145 -11.39 -1.31 16.64
CA GLN A 145 -10.52 -0.15 16.81
C GLN A 145 -10.58 0.77 15.58
N SER A 146 -10.50 0.22 14.38
CA SER A 146 -10.57 0.97 13.12
C SER A 146 -11.90 1.71 12.97
N GLN A 147 -13.01 1.04 13.27
CA GLN A 147 -14.34 1.65 13.31
C GLN A 147 -14.37 2.83 14.28
N SER A 148 -13.86 2.65 15.50
CA SER A 148 -13.79 3.72 16.49
C SER A 148 -12.92 4.90 16.03
N ILE A 149 -11.85 4.66 15.28
CA ILE A 149 -11.03 5.74 14.72
C ILE A 149 -11.85 6.52 13.69
N ILE A 150 -12.44 5.83 12.71
CA ILE A 150 -13.19 6.44 11.61
C ILE A 150 -14.34 7.32 12.10
N VAL A 151 -15.16 6.85 13.05
CA VAL A 151 -16.32 7.62 13.54
C VAL A 151 -15.93 8.88 14.33
N ASN A 152 -14.65 9.04 14.69
CA ASN A 152 -14.11 10.22 15.36
C ASN A 152 -13.31 11.13 14.42
N GLU A 153 -13.17 10.77 13.15
CA GLU A 153 -12.49 11.59 12.13
C GLU A 153 -13.37 12.77 11.69
N SER A 154 -12.75 13.91 11.41
CA SER A 154 -13.50 15.11 11.02
C SER A 154 -14.23 14.96 9.70
N ASP A 155 -13.65 14.20 8.76
CA ASP A 155 -14.25 14.01 7.44
C ASP A 155 -15.49 13.13 7.50
N TYR A 156 -15.49 12.14 8.40
CA TYR A 156 -16.67 11.36 8.70
C TYR A 156 -17.78 12.24 9.30
N GLN A 157 -17.46 13.07 10.31
CA GLN A 157 -18.45 13.95 10.94
C GLN A 157 -19.09 14.91 9.92
N LYS A 158 -18.27 15.55 9.08
CA LYS A 158 -18.76 16.42 8.01
C LYS A 158 -19.63 15.68 7.01
N ALA A 159 -19.28 14.44 6.66
CA ALA A 159 -20.06 13.63 5.72
C ALA A 159 -21.44 13.27 6.28
N ILE A 160 -21.54 12.96 7.58
CA ILE A 160 -22.81 12.75 8.27
C ILE A 160 -23.63 14.05 8.32
N GLU A 161 -23.00 15.18 8.60
CA GLU A 161 -23.65 16.49 8.63
C GLU A 161 -24.10 16.96 7.24
N SER A 162 -23.43 16.54 6.17
CA SER A 162 -23.78 16.87 4.79
C SER A 162 -24.88 15.99 4.19
N ALA A 163 -25.41 15.02 4.95
CA ALA A 163 -26.45 14.12 4.46
C ALA A 163 -27.72 14.90 4.06
N THR A 164 -28.15 14.73 2.80
CA THR A 164 -29.33 15.41 2.25
C THR A 164 -30.61 14.58 2.28
N GLU A 165 -30.48 13.29 2.54
CA GLU A 165 -31.57 12.32 2.56
C GLU A 165 -31.40 11.41 3.79
N PRO A 166 -32.50 10.96 4.42
CA PRO A 166 -32.44 9.97 5.49
C PRO A 166 -31.96 8.62 4.95
N LEU A 167 -31.52 7.73 5.84
CA LEU A 167 -31.16 6.38 5.45
C LEU A 167 -32.38 5.67 4.83
N GLY A 168 -32.24 5.18 3.60
CA GLY A 168 -33.29 4.41 2.92
C GLY A 168 -33.61 3.09 3.65
N GLU A 169 -34.84 2.60 3.47
CA GLU A 169 -35.28 1.29 3.97
C GLU A 169 -34.52 0.11 3.35
#